data_AF-S3DA45-F1
#
_entry.id   AF-S3DA45-F1
#
_cell.length_a   1.000
_cell.length_b   1.000
_cell.length_c   1.000
_cell.angle_alpha   90.00
_cell.angle_beta   90.00
_cell.angle_gamma   90.00
#
_symmetry.space_group_name_H-M   'P 1'
#
loop_
_entity.id
_entity.type
_entity.pdbx_description
1 polymer ?
#
loop_
_entity_poly.entity_id
_entity_poly.type
_entity_poly.pdbx_seq_one_letter_code
_entity_poly.pdbx_strand_id
1 'polypeptide(L)'
;MSRMSASEDKHIPVTIVSIDSGQLSGLQFPNNTLAFLGIPYAAPPISSLRWRPPQRPLPWTGVRSAVNFGPSAVHFPPPPRSLYFGGETDFNEDCLYLNVWTGSNCEGKRPVLLWFHMGAFQFGSGSNPLYDGRKLAEEGITVVTVNYRLGRFGFLAHSELTAESEYQAKLWYHGPNCCAGVGTAEYSVLWGRPK
;
A
#
# COMPACT_ATOMS: atom_id res chain seq x y z
N MET A 1 -12.42 -48.03 -6.98
CA MET A 1 -12.70 -46.58 -7.16
C MET A 1 -11.70 -45.82 -6.31
N SER A 2 -10.60 -45.39 -6.93
CA SER A 2 -9.45 -44.77 -6.26
C SER A 2 -9.76 -43.31 -5.94
N ARG A 3 -9.54 -42.90 -4.68
CA ARG A 3 -9.65 -41.50 -4.26
C ARG A 3 -8.46 -40.74 -4.85
N MET A 4 -8.72 -39.77 -5.72
CA MET A 4 -7.73 -38.77 -6.13
C MET A 4 -7.40 -37.93 -4.90
N SER A 5 -6.19 -38.10 -4.36
CA SER A 5 -5.62 -37.23 -3.33
C SER A 5 -5.45 -35.83 -3.91
N ALA A 6 -5.91 -34.83 -3.17
CA ALA A 6 -5.65 -33.43 -3.43
C ALA A 6 -4.15 -33.21 -3.67
N SER A 7 -3.83 -32.57 -4.79
CA SER A 7 -2.47 -32.18 -5.14
C SER A 7 -1.91 -31.27 -4.05
N GLU A 8 -0.77 -31.66 -3.51
CA GLU A 8 0.07 -30.86 -2.62
C GLU A 8 0.30 -29.46 -3.22
N ASP A 9 -0.16 -28.42 -2.54
CA ASP A 9 0.24 -27.03 -2.79
C ASP A 9 1.74 -26.91 -2.50
N LYS A 10 2.56 -27.18 -3.52
CA LYS A 10 4.01 -27.00 -3.46
C LYS A 10 4.30 -25.51 -3.30
N HIS A 11 4.58 -25.10 -2.07
CA HIS A 11 5.17 -23.80 -1.76
C HIS A 11 6.45 -23.62 -2.61
N ILE A 12 6.37 -22.76 -3.62
CA ILE A 12 7.50 -22.32 -4.43
C ILE A 12 8.44 -21.51 -3.50
N PRO A 13 9.78 -21.62 -3.62
CA PRO A 13 10.73 -20.97 -2.72
C PRO A 13 10.39 -19.49 -2.49
N VAL A 14 10.28 -19.14 -1.21
CA VAL A 14 9.99 -17.79 -0.72
C VAL A 14 11.02 -16.81 -1.28
N THR A 15 10.57 -15.80 -2.03
CA THR A 15 11.45 -14.72 -2.47
C THR A 15 11.67 -13.74 -1.32
N ILE A 16 12.92 -13.63 -0.85
CA ILE A 16 13.32 -12.67 0.16
C ILE A 16 13.92 -11.43 -0.52
N VAL A 17 13.39 -10.25 -0.22
CA VAL A 17 13.91 -8.96 -0.70
C VAL A 17 14.30 -8.08 0.48
N SER A 18 15.34 -7.28 0.30
CA SER A 18 15.78 -6.29 1.30
C SER A 18 15.30 -4.90 0.89
N ILE A 19 14.77 -4.17 1.86
CA ILE A 19 14.39 -2.75 1.76
C ILE A 19 15.01 -1.99 2.94
N ASP A 20 14.98 -0.66 2.90
CA ASP A 20 15.59 0.20 3.93
C ASP A 20 15.11 -0.13 5.36
N SER A 21 13.86 -0.58 5.49
CA SER A 21 13.22 -0.89 6.77
C SER A 21 13.45 -2.33 7.26
N GLY A 22 14.00 -3.23 6.43
CA GLY A 22 14.20 -4.64 6.79
C GLY A 22 14.06 -5.62 5.62
N GLN A 23 13.87 -6.90 5.94
CA GLN A 23 13.70 -7.95 4.94
C GLN A 23 12.24 -8.40 4.83
N LEU A 24 11.79 -8.71 3.62
CA LEU A 24 10.44 -9.15 3.30
C LEU A 24 10.46 -10.51 2.62
N SER A 25 9.50 -11.36 2.94
CA SER A 25 9.21 -12.63 2.29
C SER A 25 7.89 -12.53 1.53
N GLY A 26 7.93 -12.61 0.20
CA GLY A 26 6.75 -12.46 -0.67
C GLY A 26 6.19 -13.78 -1.20
N LEU A 27 5.15 -13.64 -2.03
CA LEU A 27 4.54 -14.70 -2.82
C LEU A 27 5.22 -14.79 -4.18
N GLN A 28 5.38 -16.01 -4.69
CA GLN A 28 5.76 -16.28 -6.09
C GLN A 28 4.66 -17.08 -6.77
N PHE A 29 4.29 -16.65 -7.97
CA PHE A 29 3.25 -17.28 -8.78
C PHE A 29 3.85 -18.01 -10.00
N PRO A 30 3.15 -19.02 -10.57
CA PRO A 30 3.65 -19.82 -11.70
C PRO A 30 3.97 -19.03 -12.98
N ASN A 31 3.34 -17.88 -13.15
CA ASN A 31 3.48 -16.95 -14.29
C ASN A 31 4.72 -16.03 -14.18
N ASN A 32 5.72 -16.36 -13.34
CA ASN A 32 6.87 -15.51 -13.08
C ASN A 32 6.52 -14.13 -12.52
N THR A 33 5.45 -14.04 -11.71
CA THR A 33 5.16 -12.83 -10.94
C THR A 33 5.44 -13.04 -9.45
N LEU A 34 5.79 -11.94 -8.80
CA LEU A 34 6.00 -11.83 -7.37
C LEU A 34 4.95 -10.89 -6.79
N ALA A 35 4.52 -11.14 -5.55
CA ALA A 35 3.75 -10.19 -4.78
C ALA A 35 4.30 -10.01 -3.36
N PHE A 36 4.31 -8.76 -2.89
CA PHE A 36 4.65 -8.38 -1.54
C PHE A 36 3.51 -7.50 -1.01
N LEU A 37 2.71 -8.04 -0.11
CA LEU A 37 1.47 -7.44 0.39
C LEU A 37 1.68 -6.95 1.83
N GLY A 38 0.99 -5.87 2.21
CA GLY A 38 1.02 -5.36 3.58
C GLY A 38 2.38 -4.82 4.02
N ILE A 39 3.11 -4.13 3.12
CA ILE A 39 4.40 -3.52 3.43
C ILE A 39 4.17 -2.17 4.11
N PRO A 40 4.66 -1.92 5.34
CA PRO A 40 4.52 -0.60 5.96
C PRO A 40 5.40 0.42 5.24
N TYR A 41 4.81 1.54 4.83
CA TYR A 41 5.58 2.64 4.22
C TYR A 41 5.74 3.83 5.16
N ALA A 42 5.05 3.82 6.31
CA ALA A 42 5.13 4.84 7.34
C ALA A 42 4.93 4.22 8.73
N ALA A 43 5.30 4.95 9.79
CA ALA A 43 4.95 4.55 11.14
C ALA A 43 3.41 4.58 11.34
N PRO A 44 2.85 3.70 12.19
CA PRO A 44 1.43 3.69 12.49
C PRO A 44 0.94 5.08 12.95
N PRO A 45 -0.04 5.71 12.28
CA PRO A 45 -0.51 7.04 12.63
C PRO A 45 -1.52 6.96 13.79
N ILE A 46 -1.10 6.40 14.92
CA ILE A 46 -1.93 6.21 16.11
C ILE A 46 -1.49 7.14 17.23
N SER A 47 -2.37 7.33 18.23
CA SER A 47 -2.06 8.14 19.41
C SER A 47 -1.57 9.55 19.03
N SER A 48 -0.38 9.96 19.49
CA SER A 48 0.23 11.26 19.20
C SER A 48 0.52 11.50 17.71
N LEU A 49 0.45 10.48 16.85
CA LEU A 49 0.65 10.59 15.40
C LEU A 49 -0.66 10.72 14.60
N ARG A 50 -1.84 10.61 15.23
CA ARG A 50 -3.16 10.48 14.58
C ARG A 50 -3.44 11.53 13.49
N TRP A 51 -3.07 12.78 13.71
CA TRP A 51 -3.27 13.88 12.75
C TRP A 51 -1.96 14.53 12.28
N ARG A 52 -0.83 13.88 12.55
CA ARG A 52 0.48 14.37 12.11
C ARG A 52 0.81 13.89 10.70
N PRO A 53 1.71 14.57 9.98
CA PRO A 53 2.29 14.02 8.75
C PRO A 53 2.87 12.61 8.99
N PRO A 54 2.76 11.68 8.02
CA PRO A 54 3.32 10.35 8.15
C PRO A 54 4.81 10.40 8.51
N GLN A 55 5.22 9.60 9.49
CA GLN A 55 6.62 9.47 9.90
C GLN A 55 7.26 8.27 9.19
N ARG A 56 8.59 8.23 9.13
CA ARG A 56 9.33 7.10 8.54
C ARG A 56 8.89 5.76 9.16
N PRO A 57 8.81 4.67 8.37
CA PRO A 57 8.46 3.36 8.90
C PRO A 57 9.48 2.92 9.95
N LEU A 58 9.01 2.23 10.97
CA LEU A 58 9.88 1.65 11.99
C LEU A 58 10.65 0.47 11.35
N PRO A 59 11.99 0.43 11.43
CA PRO A 59 12.73 -0.72 10.96
C PRO A 59 12.42 -1.96 11.82
N TRP A 60 12.54 -3.14 11.23
CA TRP A 60 12.40 -4.41 11.94
C TRP A 60 13.61 -5.31 11.73
N THR A 61 13.82 -6.21 12.68
CA THR A 61 14.82 -7.29 12.58
C THR A 61 14.19 -8.57 12.04
N GLY A 62 14.95 -9.34 11.28
CA GLY A 62 14.49 -10.60 10.68
C GLY A 62 13.66 -10.39 9.42
N VAL A 63 13.00 -11.47 8.98
CA VAL A 63 12.20 -11.50 7.75
C VAL A 63 10.74 -11.33 8.10
N ARG A 64 10.11 -10.28 7.58
CA ARG A 64 8.67 -10.04 7.71
C ARG A 64 7.92 -10.75 6.59
N SER A 65 6.87 -11.47 6.93
CA SER A 65 5.97 -12.06 5.93
C SER A 65 5.14 -10.96 5.26
N ALA A 66 5.20 -10.90 3.93
CA ALA A 66 4.51 -9.94 3.08
C ALA A 66 3.56 -10.69 2.13
N VAL A 67 2.78 -11.62 2.67
CA VAL A 67 1.86 -12.48 1.90
C VAL A 67 0.39 -12.16 2.15
N ASN A 68 0.12 -11.28 3.12
CA ASN A 68 -1.23 -10.84 3.49
C ASN A 68 -1.32 -9.32 3.35
N PHE A 69 -2.48 -8.85 2.92
CA PHE A 69 -2.79 -7.43 2.91
C PHE A 69 -2.75 -6.85 4.34
N GLY A 70 -2.30 -5.60 4.44
CA GLY A 70 -2.50 -4.81 5.66
C GLY A 70 -3.97 -4.40 5.83
N PRO A 71 -4.38 -3.97 7.03
CA PRO A 71 -5.73 -3.48 7.29
C PRO A 71 -6.04 -2.24 6.44
N SER A 72 -7.33 -2.07 6.13
CA SER A 72 -7.81 -0.87 5.45
C SER A 72 -7.90 0.30 6.43
N ALA A 73 -7.79 1.52 5.93
CA ALA A 73 -7.99 2.71 6.76
C ALA A 73 -9.41 2.71 7.34
N VAL A 74 -9.58 3.24 8.57
CA VAL A 74 -10.90 3.32 9.20
C VAL A 74 -11.90 4.08 8.33
N HIS A 75 -12.94 3.39 7.85
CA HIS A 75 -14.07 3.94 7.12
C HIS A 75 -15.31 3.06 7.23
N PHE A 76 -16.46 3.57 6.80
CA PHE A 76 -17.65 2.75 6.60
C PHE A 76 -17.58 2.08 5.22
N PRO A 77 -17.63 0.73 5.13
CA PRO A 77 -17.52 0.06 3.85
C PRO A 77 -18.70 0.42 2.94
N PRO A 78 -18.46 0.58 1.62
CA PRO A 78 -19.54 0.67 0.64
C PRO A 78 -20.49 -0.53 0.74
N PRO A 79 -21.76 -0.40 0.31
CA PRO A 79 -22.68 -1.55 0.31
C PRO A 79 -22.17 -2.65 -0.63
N PRO A 80 -22.46 -3.94 -0.39
CA PRO A 80 -21.89 -5.06 -1.17
C PRO A 80 -22.15 -5.03 -2.69
N ARG A 81 -23.15 -4.28 -3.15
CA ARG A 81 -23.47 -4.09 -4.58
C ARG A 81 -22.74 -2.91 -5.23
N SER A 82 -21.95 -2.17 -4.47
CA SER A 82 -21.15 -1.04 -4.96
C SER A 82 -19.92 -1.55 -5.72
N LEU A 83 -19.56 -0.87 -6.81
CA LEU A 83 -18.28 -1.09 -7.50
C LEU A 83 -17.06 -0.81 -6.60
N TYR A 84 -17.25 -0.04 -5.53
CA TYR A 84 -16.19 0.31 -4.58
C TYR A 84 -16.09 -0.66 -3.39
N PHE A 85 -16.96 -1.67 -3.32
CA PHE A 85 -16.89 -2.68 -2.27
C PHE A 85 -15.77 -3.68 -2.59
N GLY A 86 -14.69 -3.67 -1.82
CA GLY A 86 -13.57 -4.60 -1.99
C GLY A 86 -13.63 -5.82 -1.08
N GLY A 87 -14.69 -5.96 -0.27
CA GLY A 87 -14.83 -7.05 0.69
C GLY A 87 -13.92 -6.91 1.91
N GLU A 88 -13.44 -5.70 2.20
CA GLU A 88 -12.58 -5.43 3.34
C GLU A 88 -13.31 -5.67 4.66
N THR A 89 -12.69 -6.45 5.55
CA THR A 89 -13.26 -6.80 6.87
C THR A 89 -12.42 -6.32 8.04
N ASP A 90 -11.17 -5.90 7.79
CA ASP A 90 -10.25 -5.39 8.80
C ASP A 90 -9.99 -3.89 8.56
N PHE A 91 -10.34 -3.08 9.56
CA PHE A 91 -10.25 -1.62 9.53
C PHE A 91 -9.47 -1.14 10.74
N ASN A 92 -8.38 -0.42 10.51
CA ASN A 92 -7.48 0.02 11.57
C ASN A 92 -6.93 1.43 11.29
N GLU A 93 -6.54 2.16 12.34
CA GLU A 93 -5.78 3.41 12.17
C GLU A 93 -4.34 3.13 11.74
N ASP A 94 -3.76 2.01 12.19
CA ASP A 94 -2.52 1.49 11.61
C ASP A 94 -2.82 0.90 10.23
N CYS A 95 -2.88 1.76 9.21
CA CYS A 95 -3.31 1.41 7.85
C CYS A 95 -2.35 1.85 6.75
N LEU A 96 -1.19 2.42 7.10
CA LEU A 96 -0.23 2.98 6.14
C LEU A 96 0.65 1.88 5.51
N TYR A 97 -0.01 1.02 4.75
CA TYR A 97 0.56 -0.12 4.05
C TYR A 97 0.43 0.06 2.53
N LEU A 98 1.39 -0.53 1.81
CA LEU A 98 1.33 -0.67 0.35
C LEU A 98 1.50 -2.14 -0.04
N ASN A 99 1.09 -2.45 -1.27
CA ASN A 99 1.22 -3.76 -1.89
C ASN A 99 1.95 -3.63 -3.21
N VAL A 100 2.79 -4.60 -3.55
CA VAL A 100 3.61 -4.60 -4.76
C VAL A 100 3.42 -5.89 -5.53
N TRP A 101 3.16 -5.78 -6.84
CA TRP A 101 3.25 -6.88 -7.80
C TRP A 101 4.31 -6.56 -8.85
N THR A 102 5.18 -7.51 -9.17
CA THR A 102 6.24 -7.31 -10.18
C THR A 102 6.64 -8.64 -10.83
N GLY A 103 7.38 -8.59 -11.94
CA GLY A 103 7.95 -9.80 -12.54
C GLY A 103 9.10 -10.35 -11.71
N SER A 104 9.29 -11.68 -11.71
CA SER A 104 10.40 -12.34 -10.99
C SER A 104 11.77 -12.10 -11.62
N ASN A 105 11.81 -11.66 -12.89
CA ASN A 105 13.05 -11.23 -13.51
C ASN A 105 13.45 -9.84 -12.99
N CYS A 106 14.49 -9.77 -12.17
CA CYS A 106 15.00 -8.53 -11.59
C CYS A 106 15.95 -7.74 -12.52
N GLU A 107 16.12 -8.15 -13.78
CA GLU A 107 17.00 -7.45 -14.71
C GLU A 107 16.36 -6.18 -15.29
N GLY A 108 17.13 -5.09 -15.28
CA GLY A 108 16.75 -3.83 -15.92
C GLY A 108 15.77 -2.96 -15.11
N LYS A 109 15.38 -1.84 -15.71
CA LYS A 109 14.38 -0.92 -15.15
C LYS A 109 12.99 -1.29 -15.68
N ARG A 110 11.99 -1.26 -14.79
CA ARG A 110 10.59 -1.48 -15.13
C ARG A 110 9.78 -0.20 -14.89
N PRO A 111 8.75 0.09 -15.72
CA PRO A 111 7.79 1.13 -15.38
C PRO A 111 7.07 0.76 -14.07
N VAL A 112 6.79 1.78 -13.25
CA VAL A 112 6.08 1.63 -11.98
C VAL A 112 4.75 2.35 -12.06
N LEU A 113 3.65 1.59 -11.90
CA LEU A 113 2.30 2.12 -11.75
C LEU A 113 1.99 2.24 -10.26
N LEU A 114 1.95 3.47 -9.76
CA LEU A 114 1.54 3.77 -8.39
C LEU A 114 0.04 4.13 -8.35
N TRP A 115 -0.75 3.32 -7.67
CA TRP A 115 -2.20 3.42 -7.62
C TRP A 115 -2.69 3.85 -6.24
N PHE A 116 -3.30 5.02 -6.19
CA PHE A 116 -4.09 5.49 -5.05
C PHE A 116 -5.56 5.23 -5.34
N HIS A 117 -6.22 4.47 -4.47
CA HIS A 117 -7.63 4.17 -4.64
C HIS A 117 -8.50 5.43 -4.57
N MET A 118 -9.60 5.43 -5.33
CA MET A 118 -10.63 6.47 -5.22
C MET A 118 -11.49 6.25 -3.96
N GLY A 119 -12.53 7.07 -3.80
CA GLY A 119 -13.48 6.99 -2.69
C GLY A 119 -13.67 8.31 -1.95
N ALA A 120 -13.44 9.43 -2.65
CA ALA A 120 -13.66 10.80 -2.16
C ALA A 120 -12.99 11.08 -0.80
N PHE A 121 -11.85 10.45 -0.53
CA PHE A 121 -11.15 10.52 0.76
C PHE A 121 -11.94 9.97 1.96
N GLN A 122 -13.04 9.25 1.72
CA GLN A 122 -13.94 8.73 2.76
C GLN A 122 -13.92 7.20 2.87
N PHE A 123 -13.69 6.48 1.78
CA PHE A 123 -13.69 5.02 1.74
C PHE A 123 -12.68 4.48 0.72
N GLY A 124 -12.52 3.16 0.71
CA GLY A 124 -11.68 2.43 -0.24
C GLY A 124 -10.43 1.84 0.40
N SER A 125 -9.74 1.02 -0.38
CA SER A 125 -8.53 0.31 0.05
C SER A 125 -7.66 -0.03 -1.15
N GLY A 126 -6.35 0.06 -0.98
CA GLY A 126 -5.35 -0.50 -1.89
C GLY A 126 -5.38 -2.03 -1.95
N SER A 127 -6.09 -2.68 -1.03
CA SER A 127 -6.30 -4.13 -1.01
C SER A 127 -7.55 -4.58 -1.78
N ASN A 128 -8.29 -3.65 -2.39
CA ASN A 128 -9.48 -3.99 -3.16
C ASN A 128 -9.11 -4.91 -4.35
N PRO A 129 -9.79 -6.06 -4.54
CA PRO A 129 -9.46 -7.03 -5.60
C PRO A 129 -9.50 -6.48 -7.03
N LEU A 130 -10.20 -5.36 -7.27
CA LEU A 130 -10.17 -4.66 -8.56
C LEU A 130 -8.78 -4.13 -8.93
N TYR A 131 -7.88 -4.00 -7.96
CA TYR A 131 -6.53 -3.47 -8.13
C TYR A 131 -5.45 -4.55 -8.13
N ASP A 132 -5.83 -5.83 -8.30
CA ASP A 132 -4.87 -6.94 -8.42
C ASP A 132 -3.88 -6.69 -9.57
N GLY A 133 -2.61 -6.53 -9.20
CA GLY A 133 -1.55 -6.14 -10.13
C GLY A 133 -0.94 -7.28 -10.94
N ARG A 134 -1.35 -8.55 -10.75
CA ARG A 134 -0.64 -9.72 -11.33
C ARG A 134 -0.55 -9.66 -12.84
N LYS A 135 -1.66 -9.37 -13.53
CA LYS A 135 -1.68 -9.33 -15.01
C LYS A 135 -0.75 -8.25 -15.57
N LEU A 136 -0.67 -7.09 -14.93
CA LEU A 136 0.25 -6.03 -15.37
C LEU A 136 1.71 -6.37 -15.05
N ALA A 137 1.94 -7.09 -13.95
CA ALA A 137 3.26 -7.60 -13.59
C ALA A 137 3.79 -8.64 -14.60
N GLU A 138 2.92 -9.49 -15.14
CA GLU A 138 3.26 -10.40 -16.26
C GLU A 138 3.75 -9.62 -17.49
N GLU A 139 3.10 -8.51 -17.81
CA GLU A 139 3.47 -7.59 -18.91
C GLU A 139 4.68 -6.70 -18.59
N GLY A 140 5.29 -6.91 -17.43
CA GLY A 140 6.54 -6.27 -17.04
C GLY A 140 6.42 -4.96 -16.28
N ILE A 141 5.21 -4.57 -15.86
CA ILE A 141 4.93 -3.36 -15.07
C ILE A 141 4.98 -3.69 -13.58
N THR A 142 5.72 -2.91 -12.79
CA THR A 142 5.60 -3.00 -11.33
C THR A 142 4.38 -2.23 -10.88
N VAL A 143 3.41 -2.90 -10.27
CA VAL A 143 2.19 -2.27 -9.74
C VAL A 143 2.33 -2.10 -8.24
N VAL A 144 2.04 -0.89 -7.76
CA VAL A 144 2.03 -0.55 -6.34
C VAL A 144 0.67 0.01 -5.97
N THR A 145 -0.06 -0.63 -5.06
CA THR A 145 -1.31 -0.07 -4.50
C THR A 145 -1.07 0.44 -3.09
N VAL A 146 -1.71 1.55 -2.72
CA VAL A 146 -1.41 2.26 -1.48
C VAL A 146 -2.68 2.50 -0.68
N ASN A 147 -2.66 2.15 0.61
CA ASN A 147 -3.63 2.65 1.58
C ASN A 147 -3.19 4.02 2.10
N TYR A 148 -4.14 4.93 2.30
CA TYR A 148 -3.90 6.21 2.96
C TYR A 148 -5.01 6.48 3.98
N ARG A 149 -4.76 7.34 4.98
CA ARG A 149 -5.77 7.69 5.99
C ARG A 149 -7.00 8.30 5.32
N LEU A 150 -8.18 7.98 5.83
CA LEU A 150 -9.46 8.44 5.30
C LEU A 150 -10.25 9.25 6.34
N GLY A 151 -11.27 9.97 5.85
CA GLY A 151 -12.18 10.77 6.65
C GLY A 151 -11.46 11.70 7.62
N ARG A 152 -11.96 11.78 8.85
CA ARG A 152 -11.39 12.62 9.92
C ARG A 152 -9.98 12.20 10.37
N PHE A 153 -9.53 10.99 10.06
CA PHE A 153 -8.17 10.58 10.42
C PHE A 153 -7.14 11.13 9.43
N GLY A 154 -7.52 11.28 8.15
CA GLY A 154 -6.63 11.83 7.12
C GLY A 154 -6.80 13.32 6.86
N PHE A 155 -8.02 13.84 7.04
CA PHE A 155 -8.43 15.12 6.45
C PHE A 155 -9.21 16.03 7.42
N LEU A 156 -9.04 15.83 8.74
CA LEU A 156 -9.59 16.76 9.72
C LEU A 156 -8.85 18.10 9.64
N ALA A 157 -9.59 19.17 9.36
CA ALA A 157 -9.09 20.52 9.40
C ALA A 157 -9.61 21.22 10.65
N HIS A 158 -8.69 21.55 11.57
CA HIS A 158 -8.98 22.28 12.80
C HIS A 158 -7.90 23.34 13.03
N SER A 159 -8.27 24.47 13.63
CA SER A 159 -7.34 25.58 13.89
C SER A 159 -6.20 25.17 14.81
N GLU A 160 -6.47 24.37 15.84
CA GLU A 160 -5.43 23.86 16.75
C GLU A 160 -4.44 22.94 16.03
N LEU A 161 -4.91 22.06 15.15
CA LEU A 161 -4.04 21.22 14.32
C LEU A 161 -3.21 22.05 13.34
N THR A 162 -3.74 23.18 12.89
CA THR A 162 -3.02 24.13 12.02
C THR A 162 -1.92 24.84 12.80
N ALA A 163 -2.20 25.25 14.04
CA ALA A 163 -1.24 25.90 14.93
C ALA A 163 -0.10 24.95 15.35
N GLU A 164 -0.38 23.66 15.51
CA GLU A 164 0.62 22.63 15.81
C GLU A 164 1.45 22.19 14.59
N SER A 165 1.01 22.52 13.37
CA SER A 165 1.64 22.07 12.14
C SER A 165 2.78 22.98 11.70
N GLU A 166 3.96 22.39 11.52
CA GLU A 166 5.11 23.05 10.88
C GLU A 166 4.82 23.47 9.42
N TYR A 167 3.80 22.88 8.80
CA TYR A 167 3.38 23.15 7.42
C TYR A 167 2.23 24.16 7.32
N GLN A 168 1.82 24.77 8.44
CA GLN A 168 0.69 25.69 8.55
C GLN A 168 -0.56 25.19 7.81
N ALA A 169 -0.95 23.93 8.03
CA ALA A 169 -2.03 23.18 7.38
C ALA A 169 -2.96 24.01 6.44
N LYS A 170 -2.43 24.44 5.29
CA LYS A 170 -3.22 25.14 4.30
C LYS A 170 -4.04 24.06 3.64
N LEU A 171 -5.33 24.06 3.94
CA LEU A 171 -6.30 23.31 3.16
C LEU A 171 -5.99 23.56 1.68
N TRP A 172 -5.81 22.49 0.92
CA TRP A 172 -5.67 22.49 -0.54
C TRP A 172 -6.78 23.29 -1.26
N TYR A 173 -7.86 23.63 -0.55
CA TYR A 173 -9.05 24.32 -1.02
C TYR A 173 -9.09 25.85 -0.82
N HIS A 174 -8.05 26.49 -0.24
CA HIS A 174 -8.06 27.95 0.01
C HIS A 174 -7.08 28.77 -0.86
N GLY A 175 -6.80 28.33 -2.09
CA GLY A 175 -6.07 29.12 -3.09
C GLY A 175 -6.81 29.15 -4.45
N PRO A 176 -6.62 30.19 -5.28
CA PRO A 176 -7.31 30.33 -6.58
C PRO A 176 -6.93 29.28 -7.65
N ASN A 177 -6.07 28.32 -7.32
CA ASN A 177 -5.61 27.26 -8.21
C ASN A 177 -6.08 25.88 -7.72
N CYS A 178 -7.36 25.57 -7.94
CA CYS A 178 -7.99 24.27 -7.62
C CYS A 178 -7.39 23.04 -8.34
N CYS A 179 -6.40 23.19 -9.22
CA CYS A 179 -5.95 22.13 -10.13
C CYS A 179 -4.44 21.82 -10.10
N ALA A 180 -3.66 22.34 -9.15
CA ALA A 180 -2.21 22.14 -9.17
C ALA A 180 -1.70 21.48 -7.88
N GLY A 181 -1.27 20.22 -7.99
CA GLY A 181 -0.34 19.64 -7.03
C GLY A 181 -0.51 18.15 -6.80
N VAL A 182 -0.18 17.35 -7.82
CA VAL A 182 0.62 16.15 -7.54
C VAL A 182 1.94 16.69 -7.02
N GLY A 183 2.06 16.82 -5.69
CA GLY A 183 3.33 17.15 -5.08
C GLY A 183 4.33 16.11 -5.56
N THR A 184 5.39 16.57 -6.22
CA THR A 184 6.56 15.74 -6.48
C THR A 184 7.21 15.44 -5.15
N ALA A 185 6.66 14.47 -4.41
CA ALA A 185 7.52 13.66 -3.58
C ALA A 185 8.43 12.93 -4.57
N GLU A 186 9.72 13.24 -4.54
CA GLU A 186 10.73 12.34 -5.05
C GLU A 186 10.61 11.03 -4.24
N TYR A 187 9.73 10.15 -4.68
CA TYR A 187 9.72 8.77 -4.23
C TYR A 187 10.93 8.11 -4.88
N SER A 188 12.07 8.26 -4.21
CA SER A 188 13.22 7.40 -4.42
C SER A 188 12.84 6.01 -3.90
N VAL A 189 12.07 5.25 -4.67
CA VAL A 189 11.95 3.80 -4.45
C VAL A 189 13.27 3.22 -4.93
N LEU A 190 14.26 3.25 -4.03
CA LEU A 190 15.59 2.68 -4.23
C LEU A 190 15.46 1.16 -4.25
N TRP A 191 15.13 0.60 -5.42
CA TRP A 191 15.54 -0.76 -5.72
C TRP A 191 17.06 -0.82 -5.73
N GLY A 192 17.60 -1.77 -4.97
CA GLY A 192 19.03 -1.87 -4.65
C GLY A 192 19.94 -1.70 -5.87
N ARG A 193 20.99 -0.90 -5.71
CA ARG A 193 22.12 -0.90 -6.65
C ARG A 193 22.86 -2.24 -6.48
N PRO A 194 23.12 -3.01 -7.55
CA PRO A 194 24.18 -4.01 -7.51
C PRO A 194 25.51 -3.27 -7.32
N LYS A 195 26.39 -3.78 -6.46
CA LYS A 195 27.82 -3.43 -6.51
C LYS A 195 28.46 -4.11 -7.70
#